data_AF-A0A4D4L5K0-F1
#
_entry.id   AF-A0A4D4L5K0-F1
#
_cell.length_a   1.000
_cell.length_b   1.000
_cell.length_c   1.000
_cell.angle_alpha   90.00
_cell.angle_beta   90.00
_cell.angle_gamma   90.00
#
_symmetry.space_group_name_H-M   'P 1'
#
loop_
_entity.id
_entity.type
_entity.pdbx_description
1 polymer ?
#
loop_
_entity_poly.entity_id
_entity_poly.type
_entity_poly.pdbx_seq_one_letter_code
_entity_poly.pdbx_strand_id
1 'polypeptide(L)'
;MSDVLQLVEARLITALGEPDARAAVTFVGTDRIEVLRFRDESDVIRYATLGMSDHPMTSPTAAVADPLRGPRAELVLTVRAGGSGPDLSVLDEVLRPLAVLAASPQVEGVVVTPARRWTSAGRCGRGRLSPPSWSPNRAAWSRTWSCWSPWSRCGSCRCCR
;
A
#
# COMPACT_ATOMS: atom_id res chain seq x y z
N MET A 1 13.55 -3.89 -17.99
CA MET A 1 12.81 -2.69 -17.59
C MET A 1 12.38 -2.01 -18.87
N SER A 2 11.08 -1.94 -19.15
CA SER A 2 10.59 -1.37 -20.42
C SER A 2 10.90 0.13 -20.52
N ASP A 3 10.85 0.67 -21.75
CA ASP A 3 11.04 2.11 -22.00
C ASP A 3 10.08 2.96 -21.15
N VAL A 4 8.85 2.48 -20.94
CA VAL A 4 7.85 3.13 -20.09
C VAL A 4 8.31 3.19 -18.64
N LEU A 5 8.77 2.06 -18.08
CA LEU A 5 9.23 2.02 -16.68
C LEU A 5 10.46 2.92 -16.47
N GLN A 6 11.38 2.99 -17.44
CA GLN A 6 12.51 3.93 -17.37
C GLN A 6 12.06 5.39 -17.33
N LEU A 7 11.08 5.77 -18.17
CA LEU A 7 10.51 7.12 -18.17
C LEU A 7 9.77 7.44 -16.87
N VAL A 8 9.03 6.48 -16.33
CA VAL A 8 8.29 6.63 -15.07
C VAL A 8 9.26 6.77 -13.90
N GLU A 9 10.28 5.93 -13.83
CA GLU A 9 11.32 6.01 -12.80
C GLU A 9 12.05 7.35 -12.85
N ALA A 10 12.49 7.80 -14.03
CA ALA A 10 13.10 9.12 -14.20
C ALA A 10 12.16 10.25 -13.74
N ARG A 11 10.86 10.12 -14.01
CA ARG A 11 9.85 11.10 -13.55
C ARG A 11 9.68 11.09 -12.03
N LEU A 12 9.68 9.91 -11.40
CA LEU A 12 9.63 9.78 -9.95
C LEU A 12 10.86 10.40 -9.30
N ILE A 13 12.06 10.13 -9.83
CA ILE A 13 13.31 10.70 -9.33
C ILE A 13 13.29 12.23 -9.45
N THR A 14 12.89 12.75 -10.62
CA THR A 14 12.77 14.20 -10.85
C THR A 14 11.79 14.86 -9.87
N ALA A 15 10.71 14.17 -9.49
CA ALA A 15 9.66 14.74 -8.64
C ALA A 15 9.92 14.56 -7.15
N LEU A 16 10.60 13.49 -6.73
CA LEU A 16 10.68 13.04 -5.33
C LEU A 16 12.12 12.93 -4.80
N GLY A 17 13.14 13.13 -5.65
CA GLY A 17 14.55 12.93 -5.33
C GLY A 17 15.00 11.49 -5.54
N GLU A 18 16.20 11.14 -5.05
CA GLU A 18 16.72 9.78 -5.16
C GLU A 18 16.05 8.84 -4.14
N PRO A 19 15.69 7.61 -4.53
CA PRO A 19 15.14 6.65 -3.60
C PRO A 19 16.22 6.14 -2.64
N ASP A 20 15.92 6.11 -1.34
CA ASP A 20 16.84 5.60 -0.31
C ASP A 20 16.71 4.09 -0.08
N ALA A 21 15.64 3.47 -0.62
CA ALA A 21 15.42 2.03 -0.58
C ALA A 21 14.55 1.55 -1.75
N ARG A 22 14.75 0.27 -2.11
CA ARG A 22 14.00 -0.43 -3.15
C ARG A 22 13.75 -1.87 -2.73
N ALA A 23 12.53 -2.34 -2.94
CA ALA A 23 12.18 -3.75 -2.80
C ALA A 23 11.24 -4.16 -3.94
N ALA A 24 11.16 -5.46 -4.21
CA ALA A 24 10.34 -5.98 -5.29
C ALA A 24 9.55 -7.21 -4.86
N VAL A 25 8.36 -7.36 -5.42
CA VAL A 25 7.48 -8.52 -5.23
C VAL A 25 7.06 -9.02 -6.61
N THR A 26 7.21 -10.32 -6.82
CA THR A 26 6.68 -10.99 -8.01
C THR A 26 5.50 -11.85 -7.59
N PHE A 27 4.35 -11.67 -8.25
CA PHE A 27 3.22 -12.57 -8.08
C PHE A 27 3.20 -13.60 -9.20
N VAL A 28 2.70 -14.80 -8.90
CA VAL A 28 2.58 -15.84 -9.92
C VAL A 28 1.60 -15.36 -11.00
N GLY A 29 2.07 -15.32 -12.24
CA GLY A 29 1.26 -14.90 -13.39
C GLY A 29 1.19 -13.39 -13.61
N THR A 30 1.95 -12.58 -12.88
CA THR A 30 2.08 -11.13 -13.13
C THR A 30 3.54 -10.75 -13.32
N ASP A 31 3.77 -9.55 -13.84
CA ASP A 31 5.11 -8.98 -13.83
C ASP A 31 5.56 -8.62 -12.41
N ARG A 32 6.87 -8.37 -12.28
CA ARG A 32 7.49 -7.89 -11.06
C ARG A 32 7.04 -6.45 -10.77
N ILE A 33 6.60 -6.20 -9.54
CA ILE A 33 6.32 -4.86 -9.02
C ILE A 33 7.44 -4.45 -8.05
N GLU A 34 8.05 -3.30 -8.30
CA GLU A 34 8.97 -2.67 -7.34
C GLU A 34 8.25 -1.62 -6.50
N VAL A 35 8.75 -1.40 -5.29
CA VAL A 35 8.36 -0.29 -4.41
C VAL A 35 9.62 0.47 -4.02
N LEU A 36 9.64 1.74 -4.43
CA LEU A 36 10.70 2.71 -4.15
C LEU A 36 10.31 3.54 -2.94
N ARG A 37 11.25 3.78 -2.02
CA ARG A 37 11.06 4.70 -0.90
C ARG A 37 11.85 5.98 -1.14
N PHE A 38 11.17 7.11 -0.97
CA PHE A 38 11.74 8.46 -1.00
C PHE A 38 11.53 9.08 0.37
N ARG A 39 12.61 9.53 1.00
CA ARG A 39 12.55 10.26 2.26
C ARG A 39 12.78 11.73 2.02
N ASP A 40 11.89 12.54 2.58
CA ASP A 40 12.03 13.98 2.67
C ASP A 40 12.68 14.36 4.01
N GLU A 41 13.24 15.55 4.10
CA GLU A 41 13.75 16.10 5.35
C GLU A 41 12.61 16.41 6.35
N SER A 42 11.38 16.57 5.85
CA SER A 42 10.21 17.01 6.61
C SER A 42 9.40 15.89 7.31
N ASP A 43 10.05 14.78 7.72
CA ASP A 43 9.41 13.59 8.34
C ASP A 43 8.29 12.95 7.47
N VAL A 44 8.38 13.17 6.15
CA VAL A 44 7.47 12.60 5.15
C VAL A 44 8.19 11.49 4.40
N ILE A 45 7.57 10.31 4.35
CA ILE A 45 8.04 9.19 3.55
C ILE A 45 7.05 8.95 2.42
N ARG A 46 7.56 8.83 1.20
CA ARG A 46 6.78 8.50 0.02
C ARG A 46 7.20 7.14 -0.50
N TYR A 47 6.24 6.27 -0.75
CA TYR A 47 6.43 4.98 -1.38
C TYR A 47 5.80 5.04 -2.77
N ALA A 48 6.56 4.75 -3.83
CA ALA A 48 6.05 4.71 -5.19
C ALA A 48 6.20 3.30 -5.77
N THR A 49 5.21 2.83 -6.51
CA THR A 49 5.31 1.57 -7.25
C THR A 49 6.04 1.79 -8.57
N LEU A 50 6.66 0.74 -9.11
CA LEU A 50 7.20 0.68 -10.45
C LEU A 50 6.88 -0.69 -11.05
N GLY A 51 6.04 -0.73 -12.08
CA GLY A 51 5.62 -1.96 -12.76
C GLY A 51 4.13 -1.98 -13.12
N MET A 52 3.29 -1.24 -12.39
CA MET A 52 1.86 -1.16 -12.69
C MET A 52 1.60 -0.49 -14.04
N SER A 53 2.46 0.46 -14.42
CA SER A 53 2.39 1.17 -15.69
C SER A 53 2.94 0.39 -16.88
N ASP A 54 3.56 -0.78 -16.67
CA ASP A 54 4.22 -1.56 -17.74
C ASP A 54 3.20 -2.11 -18.76
N HIS A 55 1.98 -2.37 -18.28
CA HIS A 55 0.84 -2.78 -19.11
C HIS A 55 -0.33 -1.81 -18.94
N PRO A 56 -1.10 -1.49 -20.00
CA PRO A 56 -2.31 -0.67 -19.85
C PRO A 56 -3.33 -1.35 -18.94
N MET A 57 -3.93 -0.59 -18.02
CA MET A 57 -5.06 -1.08 -17.24
C MET A 57 -6.27 -1.24 -18.17
N THR A 58 -6.87 -2.42 -18.17
CA THR A 58 -8.01 -2.75 -19.05
C THR A 58 -9.27 -2.95 -18.22
N SER A 59 -10.39 -2.38 -18.66
CA SER A 59 -11.70 -2.63 -18.04
C SER A 59 -12.16 -4.06 -18.34
N PRO A 60 -12.80 -4.79 -17.40
CA PRO A 60 -13.31 -6.14 -17.66
C PRO A 60 -14.49 -6.13 -18.63
N THR A 61 -15.09 -4.95 -18.85
CA THR A 61 -16.18 -4.74 -19.81
C THR A 61 -15.69 -4.46 -21.23
N ALA A 62 -14.38 -4.31 -21.44
CA ALA A 62 -13.82 -4.13 -22.77
C ALA A 62 -13.81 -5.47 -23.53
N ALA A 63 -14.33 -5.48 -24.76
CA ALA A 63 -14.40 -6.70 -25.58
C ALA A 63 -13.01 -7.23 -26.00
N VAL A 64 -12.02 -6.34 -26.15
CA VAL A 64 -10.62 -6.67 -26.48
C VAL A 64 -9.71 -5.69 -25.76
N ALA A 65 -8.67 -6.20 -25.09
CA ALA A 65 -7.62 -5.39 -24.50
C ALA A 65 -6.65 -4.90 -25.59
N ASP A 66 -6.42 -3.59 -25.69
CA ASP A 66 -5.33 -3.04 -26.51
C ASP A 66 -4.03 -3.08 -25.68
N PRO A 67 -3.00 -3.82 -26.12
CA PRO A 67 -1.78 -4.01 -25.33
C PRO A 67 -0.91 -2.74 -25.28
N LEU A 68 -1.17 -1.75 -26.14
CA LEU A 68 -0.41 -0.50 -26.21
C LEU A 68 -1.19 0.66 -25.60
N ARG A 69 -2.50 0.72 -25.85
CA ARG A 69 -3.36 1.84 -25.47
C ARG A 69 -4.19 1.55 -24.23
N GLY A 70 -4.19 2.52 -23.33
CA GLY A 70 -5.03 2.50 -22.15
C GLY A 70 -4.38 3.29 -21.01
N PRO A 71 -5.13 3.52 -19.92
CA PRO A 71 -4.61 4.24 -18.77
C PRO A 71 -3.48 3.44 -18.11
N ARG A 72 -2.40 4.15 -17.79
CA ARG A 72 -1.24 3.63 -17.06
C ARG A 72 -1.02 4.52 -15.85
N ALA A 73 -0.63 3.91 -14.73
CA ALA A 73 -0.39 4.65 -13.51
C ALA A 73 0.62 3.91 -12.64
N GLU A 74 1.22 4.63 -11.71
CA GLU A 74 1.87 4.08 -10.53
C GLU A 74 1.18 4.64 -9.28
N LEU A 75 1.18 3.86 -8.20
CA LEU A 75 0.64 4.29 -6.93
C LEU A 75 1.72 5.02 -6.13
N VAL A 76 1.35 6.14 -5.51
CA VAL A 76 2.20 6.86 -4.57
C VAL A 76 1.49 6.95 -3.22
N LEU A 77 2.08 6.35 -2.19
CA LEU A 77 1.61 6.44 -0.81
C LEU A 77 2.50 7.41 -0.03
N THR A 78 1.88 8.45 0.53
CA THR A 78 2.56 9.40 1.42
C THR A 78 2.21 9.11 2.88
N VAL A 79 3.23 8.91 3.70
CA VAL A 79 3.11 8.65 5.14
C VAL A 79 3.83 9.76 5.88
N ARG A 80 3.19 10.36 6.89
CA ARG A 80 3.89 11.20 7.87
C ARG A 80 4.34 10.30 9.00
N ALA A 81 5.64 10.29 9.28
CA ALA A 81 6.08 9.76 10.55
C ALA A 81 5.64 10.72 11.66
N GLY A 82 5.34 10.17 12.83
CA GLY A 82 4.77 10.93 13.93
C GLY A 82 5.76 10.98 15.07
N GLY A 83 6.68 11.94 15.07
CA GLY A 83 7.47 12.41 16.23
C GLY A 83 8.47 11.43 16.84
N SER A 84 8.09 10.17 17.01
CA SER A 84 8.99 9.02 17.12
C SER A 84 9.14 8.51 15.70
N GLY A 85 10.28 8.81 15.07
CA GLY A 85 10.53 8.50 13.66
C GLY A 85 10.11 7.07 13.28
N PRO A 86 9.80 6.82 12.00
CA PRO A 86 9.30 5.54 11.57
C PRO A 86 10.38 4.50 11.85
N ASP A 87 10.09 3.57 12.75
CA ASP A 87 10.90 2.38 12.96
C ASP A 87 11.20 1.78 11.58
N LEU A 88 12.45 1.41 11.32
CA LEU A 88 12.95 1.04 9.99
C LEU A 88 12.21 -0.19 9.39
N SER A 89 11.32 -0.82 10.18
CA SER A 89 10.38 -1.89 9.85
C SER A 89 9.14 -1.48 9.02
N VAL A 90 8.84 -0.18 8.82
CA VAL A 90 7.64 0.24 8.07
C VAL A 90 7.68 -0.13 6.58
N LEU A 91 8.87 -0.27 5.97
CA LEU A 91 8.96 -0.68 4.56
C LEU A 91 8.35 -2.06 4.35
N ASP A 92 8.59 -3.01 5.26
CA ASP A 92 8.04 -4.37 5.15
C ASP A 92 6.51 -4.40 5.32
N GLU A 93 5.96 -3.54 6.18
CA GLU A 93 4.51 -3.43 6.40
C GLU A 93 3.78 -2.86 5.17
N VAL A 94 4.41 -1.93 4.45
CA VAL A 94 3.82 -1.25 3.28
C VAL A 94 4.08 -2.00 1.98
N LEU A 95 5.25 -2.65 1.85
CA LEU A 95 5.72 -3.28 0.63
C LEU A 95 4.68 -4.24 0.04
N ARG A 96 4.27 -5.24 0.82
CA ARG A 96 3.39 -6.30 0.31
C ARG A 96 1.98 -5.77 0.01
N PRO A 97 1.30 -5.02 0.89
CA PRO A 97 0.01 -4.44 0.56
C PRO A 97 0.06 -3.53 -0.66
N LEU A 98 1.05 -2.62 -0.75
CA LEU A 98 1.13 -1.69 -1.87
C LEU A 98 1.43 -2.41 -3.19
N ALA A 99 2.29 -3.43 -3.19
CA ALA A 99 2.54 -4.26 -4.37
C ALA A 99 1.31 -5.06 -4.81
N VAL A 100 0.51 -5.59 -3.87
CA VAL A 100 -0.78 -6.24 -4.18
C VAL A 100 -1.73 -5.24 -4.82
N LEU A 101 -1.82 -4.03 -4.29
CA LEU A 101 -2.68 -2.98 -4.85
C LEU A 101 -2.26 -2.62 -6.29
N ALA A 102 -0.96 -2.54 -6.53
CA ALA A 102 -0.38 -2.26 -7.84
C ALA A 102 -0.57 -3.40 -8.86
N ALA A 103 -0.59 -4.66 -8.40
CA ALA A 103 -0.82 -5.82 -9.25
C ALA A 103 -2.31 -6.02 -9.64
N SER A 104 -3.24 -5.40 -8.90
CA SER A 104 -4.68 -5.61 -9.12
C SER A 104 -5.20 -5.34 -10.54
N PRO A 105 -4.68 -4.39 -11.34
CA PRO A 105 -5.19 -4.22 -12.70
C PRO A 105 -4.94 -5.45 -13.57
N GLN A 106 -3.80 -6.14 -13.37
CA GLN A 106 -3.47 -7.36 -14.12
C GLN A 106 -4.27 -8.58 -13.63
N VAL A 107 -4.59 -8.65 -12.34
CA VAL A 107 -5.25 -9.82 -11.73
C VAL A 107 -6.78 -9.72 -11.76
N GLU A 108 -7.31 -8.54 -11.48
CA GLU A 108 -8.76 -8.29 -11.33
C GLU A 108 -9.36 -7.51 -12.51
N GLY A 109 -8.53 -7.00 -13.44
CA GLY A 109 -9.00 -6.19 -14.56
C GLY A 109 -9.53 -4.81 -14.11
N VAL A 110 -9.00 -4.25 -13.02
CA VAL A 110 -9.50 -2.95 -12.52
C VAL A 110 -8.76 -1.77 -13.14
N VAL A 111 -9.49 -0.69 -13.44
CA VAL A 111 -8.90 0.60 -13.81
C VAL A 111 -8.90 1.52 -12.60
N VAL A 112 -7.71 1.97 -12.19
CA VAL A 112 -7.55 2.92 -11.08
C VAL A 112 -7.81 4.34 -11.57
N THR A 113 -8.58 5.13 -10.82
CA THR A 113 -8.88 6.53 -11.10
C THR A 113 -8.66 7.41 -9.86
N PRO A 114 -8.32 8.72 -10.01
CA PRO A 114 -7.94 9.60 -8.90
C PRO A 114 -8.97 9.82 -7.77
N ALA A 115 -10.20 9.30 -7.90
CA ALA A 115 -11.25 9.42 -6.89
C ALA A 115 -11.77 8.06 -6.41
N ARG A 116 -11.17 6.95 -6.85
CA ARG A 116 -11.64 5.61 -6.51
C ARG A 116 -11.24 5.27 -5.07
N ARG A 117 -12.24 5.01 -4.24
CA ARG A 117 -12.01 4.46 -2.90
C ARG A 117 -11.83 2.95 -2.99
N TRP A 118 -10.77 2.44 -2.36
CA TRP A 118 -10.54 1.01 -2.24
C TRP A 118 -10.73 0.56 -0.79
N THR A 119 -11.37 -0.58 -0.61
CA THR A 119 -11.60 -1.20 0.70
C THR A 119 -10.76 -2.45 0.81
N SER A 120 -9.69 -2.41 1.61
CA SER A 120 -8.96 -3.61 2.02
C SER A 120 -9.59 -4.19 3.29
N ALA A 121 -9.64 -5.51 3.40
CA ALA A 121 -10.10 -6.19 4.62
C ALA A 121 -9.13 -6.04 5.81
N GLY A 122 -7.92 -5.52 5.58
CA GLY A 122 -6.90 -5.27 6.61
C GLY A 122 -6.71 -3.79 6.93
N ARG A 123 -6.17 -3.49 8.13
CA ARG A 123 -5.73 -2.15 8.53
C ARG A 123 -4.43 -1.78 7.80
N CYS A 124 -4.37 -0.59 7.20
CA CYS A 124 -3.12 0.01 6.75
C CYS A 124 -2.37 0.60 7.96
N GLY A 125 -1.44 -0.17 8.53
CA GLY A 125 -0.50 0.31 9.55
C GLY A 125 -1.03 0.41 10.99
N ARG A 126 -0.14 0.10 11.94
CA ARG A 126 -0.28 -0.14 13.40
C ARG A 126 -0.68 -1.58 13.82
N GLY A 127 0.35 -2.43 13.97
CA GLY A 127 0.54 -3.54 14.93
C GLY A 127 -0.59 -4.57 15.16
N ARG A 128 -0.41 -5.89 15.15
CA ARG A 128 0.74 -6.80 15.17
C ARG A 128 0.30 -8.03 14.33
N LEU A 129 1.15 -8.56 13.44
CA LEU A 129 0.93 -9.91 12.90
C LEU A 129 1.34 -10.94 13.96
N SER A 130 0.37 -11.70 14.45
CA SER A 130 0.63 -13.01 15.05
C SER A 130 -0.45 -13.96 14.51
N PRO A 131 -0.11 -14.92 13.63
CA PRO A 131 -1.00 -16.04 13.34
C PRO A 131 -1.08 -16.97 14.57
N PRO A 132 -2.13 -17.80 14.70
CA PRO A 132 -2.48 -18.45 15.95
C PRO A 132 -1.50 -19.58 16.27
N SER A 133 -0.72 -19.46 17.35
CA SER A 133 -0.14 -20.64 17.96
C SER A 133 -1.24 -21.36 18.74
N TRP A 134 -1.74 -22.46 18.19
CA TRP A 134 -2.47 -23.43 18.97
C TRP A 134 -1.53 -23.97 20.05
N SER A 135 -1.85 -23.74 21.32
CA SER A 135 -1.22 -24.41 22.46
C SER A 135 -2.33 -24.93 23.36
N PRO A 136 -2.51 -26.27 23.45
CA PRO A 136 -3.34 -26.85 24.49
C PRO A 136 -2.55 -26.73 25.80
N ASN A 137 -3.18 -26.22 26.86
CA ASN A 137 -2.60 -25.92 28.19
C ASN A 137 -1.75 -24.64 28.28
N ARG A 138 -2.36 -23.54 28.75
CA ARG A 138 -2.45 -23.23 30.19
C ARG A 138 -3.26 -21.97 30.44
N ALA A 139 -3.74 -21.89 31.67
CA ALA A 139 -4.82 -21.06 32.17
C ALA A 139 -4.49 -19.56 32.30
N ALA A 140 -5.58 -18.81 32.51
CA ALA A 140 -5.68 -17.49 33.13
C ALA A 140 -5.38 -16.27 32.24
N TRP A 141 -6.44 -15.73 31.63
CA TRP A 141 -6.50 -14.32 31.21
C TRP A 141 -7.58 -13.63 32.05
N SER A 142 -7.14 -12.85 33.04
CA SER A 142 -7.96 -11.82 33.66
C SER A 142 -8.10 -10.65 32.68
N ARG A 143 -9.35 -10.29 32.39
CA ARG A 143 -9.71 -9.09 31.64
C ARG A 143 -9.45 -7.88 32.52
N THR A 144 -8.64 -6.94 32.08
CA THR A 144 -8.73 -5.54 32.53
C THR A 144 -8.50 -4.65 31.32
N TRP A 145 -9.61 -4.11 30.83
CA TRP A 145 -9.62 -3.04 29.85
C TRP A 145 -9.41 -1.73 30.59
N SER A 146 -8.25 -1.10 30.41
CA SER A 146 -8.04 0.28 30.84
C SER A 146 -8.26 1.20 29.64
N CYS A 147 -9.44 1.83 29.65
CA CYS A 147 -9.81 2.92 28.76
C CYS A 147 -9.02 4.17 29.18
N TRP A 148 -8.13 4.67 28.32
CA TRP A 148 -7.54 6.00 28.47
C TRP A 148 -7.71 6.75 27.15
N SER A 149 -8.61 7.74 27.17
CA SER A 149 -8.75 8.79 26.17
C SER A 149 -8.67 10.12 26.91
N PRO A 150 -7.85 11.11 26.48
CA PRO A 150 -7.73 12.35 27.23
C PRO A 150 -8.82 13.39 26.92
N TRP A 151 -9.81 13.09 26.07
CA TRP A 151 -10.81 14.08 25.65
C TRP A 151 -12.23 13.56 25.85
N SER A 152 -12.80 13.90 26.99
CA SER A 152 -14.22 13.82 27.28
C SER A 152 -14.95 15.03 26.69
N ARG A 153 -15.85 14.80 25.72
CA ARG A 153 -17.27 15.20 25.78
C ARG A 153 -18.03 14.80 24.50
N CYS A 154 -19.00 13.91 24.73
CA CYS A 154 -20.28 13.67 24.07
C CYS A 154 -20.59 14.38 22.74
N GLY A 155 -20.92 13.55 21.74
CA GLY A 155 -21.71 13.90 20.57
C GLY A 155 -22.19 12.66 19.81
N SER A 156 -22.87 11.74 20.50
CA SER A 156 -23.70 10.65 19.96
C SER A 156 -23.13 9.80 18.80
N CYS A 157 -22.44 8.71 19.13
CA CYS A 157 -22.49 7.51 18.30
C CYS A 157 -23.89 6.90 18.38
N ARG A 158 -24.59 6.82 17.25
CA ARG A 158 -25.74 5.92 17.10
C ARG A 158 -25.65 5.20 15.76
N CYS A 159 -25.97 3.91 15.84
CA CYS A 159 -26.27 2.97 14.76
C CYS A 159 -25.09 2.24 14.09
N CYS A 160 -24.68 1.16 14.75
CA CYS A 160 -24.84 -0.15 14.11
C CYS A 160 -26.33 -0.49 14.07
N ARG A 161 -26.91 -0.54 12.88
CA ARG A 161 -27.89 -1.55 12.48
C ARG A 161 -27.71 -1.81 10.99
#